data_AF-A0A848VU75-F1
#
_entry.id   AF-A0A848VU75-F1
#
_cell.length_a   1.000
_cell.length_b   1.000
_cell.length_c   1.000
_cell.angle_alpha   90.00
_cell.angle_beta   90.00
_cell.angle_gamma   90.00
#
_symmetry.space_group_name_H-M   'P 1'
#
loop_
_entity.id
_entity.type
_entity.pdbx_description
1 polymer ?
#
loop_
_entity_poly.entity_id
_entity_poly.type
_entity_poly.pdbx_seq_one_letter_code
_entity_poly.pdbx_strand_id
1 'polypeptide(L)'
;VLGRAEAFAMRNPVWPSVLDGLGNGLGYSLVLIIVGSTRELLGTGALLGYTLLLPVSQGGWFEPMGLMQLAPAGFFIIALLIWAIRSIRTEQVDASEFTLSPTQVRR
;
A
#
# COMPACT_ATOMS: atom_id res chain seq x y z
N VAL A 1 -3.45 8.41 12.71
CA VAL A 1 -4.18 7.42 13.55
C VAL A 1 -4.74 8.08 14.81
N LEU A 2 -3.91 8.77 15.61
CA LEU A 2 -4.32 9.37 16.89
C LEU A 2 -5.52 10.33 16.79
N GLY A 3 -5.44 11.38 15.97
CA GLY A 3 -6.53 12.36 15.87
C GLY A 3 -7.88 11.83 15.35
N ARG A 4 -7.88 10.75 14.55
CA ARG A 4 -9.12 10.07 14.10
C ARG A 4 -9.70 9.19 15.20
N ALA A 5 -8.83 8.47 15.91
CA ALA A 5 -9.23 7.61 17.03
C ALA A 5 -9.80 8.43 18.19
N GLU A 6 -9.19 9.58 18.52
CA GLU A 6 -9.69 10.52 19.53
C GLU A 6 -11.06 11.08 19.14
N ALA A 7 -11.22 11.56 17.90
CA ALA A 7 -12.49 12.09 17.41
C ALA A 7 -13.62 11.05 17.40
N PHE A 8 -13.30 9.78 17.11
CA PHE A 8 -14.28 8.70 17.10
C PHE A 8 -14.65 8.24 18.51
N ALA A 9 -13.68 8.13 19.43
CA ALA A 9 -13.90 7.73 20.82
C ALA A 9 -14.70 8.77 21.61
N MET A 10 -14.56 10.06 21.30
CA MET A 10 -15.33 11.14 21.94
C MET A 10 -16.83 11.11 21.62
N ARG A 11 -17.24 10.45 20.52
CA ARG A 11 -18.62 10.48 20.02
C ARG A 11 -19.33 9.13 20.05
N ASN A 12 -18.63 8.04 20.41
CA ASN A 12 -19.16 6.68 20.36
C ASN A 12 -18.89 5.92 21.67
N PRO A 13 -19.74 4.94 22.03
CA PRO A 13 -19.47 4.07 23.17
C PRO A 13 -18.21 3.21 22.95
N VAL A 14 -17.72 2.59 24.03
CA VAL A 14 -16.44 1.86 24.06
C VAL A 14 -16.37 0.77 22.98
N TRP A 15 -17.46 0.00 22.78
CA TRP A 15 -17.42 -1.18 21.93
C TRP A 15 -17.30 -0.90 20.43
N PRO A 16 -18.08 0.04 19.85
CA PRO A 16 -17.84 0.51 18.48
C PRO A 16 -16.47 1.15 18.28
N SER A 17 -15.94 1.84 19.29
CA SER A 17 -14.62 2.49 19.21
C SER A 17 -13.47 1.48 19.13
N VAL A 18 -13.59 0.35 19.86
CA VAL A 18 -12.63 -0.75 19.77
C VAL A 18 -12.67 -1.41 18.40
N LEU A 19 -13.87 -1.66 17.86
CA LEU A 19 -14.05 -2.23 16.50
C LEU A 19 -13.44 -1.32 15.42
N ASP A 20 -13.63 -0.01 15.50
CA ASP A 20 -13.00 0.94 14.58
C ASP A 20 -11.46 0.91 14.69
N GLY A 21 -10.93 0.94 15.93
CA GLY A 21 -9.49 0.84 16.17
C GLY A 21 -8.89 -0.45 15.58
N LEU A 22 -9.55 -1.58 15.81
CA LEU A 22 -9.13 -2.88 15.31
C LEU A 22 -9.19 -2.95 13.77
N GLY A 23 -10.28 -2.46 13.16
CA GLY A 23 -10.43 -2.45 11.70
C GLY A 23 -9.33 -1.65 11.01
N ASN A 24 -9.00 -0.46 11.55
CA ASN A 24 -7.92 0.36 11.01
C ASN A 24 -6.53 -0.24 11.26
N GLY A 25 -6.31 -0.84 12.44
CA GLY A 25 -5.07 -1.54 12.77
C GLY A 25 -4.83 -2.77 11.88
N LEU A 26 -5.87 -3.57 11.63
CA LEU A 26 -5.80 -4.72 10.73
C LEU A 26 -5.59 -4.30 9.29
N GLY A 27 -6.29 -3.27 8.82
CA GLY A 27 -6.09 -2.73 7.47
C GLY A 27 -4.66 -2.24 7.25
N TYR A 28 -4.10 -1.48 8.20
CA TYR A 28 -2.73 -1.01 8.12
C TYR A 28 -1.72 -2.16 8.18
N SER A 29 -1.91 -3.11 9.10
CA SER A 29 -1.06 -4.29 9.22
C SER A 29 -1.05 -5.12 7.94
N LEU A 30 -2.20 -5.31 7.31
CA LEU A 30 -2.32 -6.04 6.03
C LEU A 30 -1.50 -5.36 4.93
N VAL A 31 -1.59 -4.04 4.82
CA VAL A 31 -0.78 -3.27 3.84
C VAL A 31 0.71 -3.45 4.12
N LEU A 32 1.13 -3.36 5.39
CA LEU A 32 2.54 -3.56 5.76
C LEU A 32 3.04 -4.98 5.45
N ILE A 33 2.22 -6.00 5.69
CA ILE A 33 2.56 -7.39 5.37
C ILE A 33 2.76 -7.53 3.86
N ILE A 34 1.82 -7.06 3.04
CA ILE A 34 1.92 -7.15 1.58
C ILE A 34 3.18 -6.42 1.07
N VAL A 35 3.40 -5.19 1.53
CA VAL A 35 4.57 -4.39 1.13
C VAL A 35 5.87 -5.04 1.59
N GLY A 36 5.94 -5.49 2.85
CA GLY A 36 7.11 -6.14 3.42
C GLY A 36 7.46 -7.46 2.74
N SER A 37 6.47 -8.34 2.57
CA SER A 37 6.65 -9.63 1.88
C SER A 37 7.08 -9.46 0.43
N THR A 38 6.52 -8.48 -0.28
CA THR A 38 6.95 -8.17 -1.66
C THR A 38 8.40 -7.66 -1.68
N ARG A 39 8.78 -6.84 -0.69
CA ARG A 39 10.14 -6.31 -0.59
C ARG A 39 11.18 -7.37 -0.26
N GLU A 40 10.88 -8.26 0.67
CA GLU A 40 11.75 -9.38 1.01
C GLU A 40 11.90 -10.32 -0.18
N LEU A 41 10.78 -10.74 -0.77
CA LEU A 41 10.79 -11.71 -1.85
C LEU A 41 11.56 -11.22 -3.07
N LEU A 42 11.32 -9.98 -3.50
CA LEU A 42 11.98 -9.41 -4.69
C LEU A 42 13.39 -8.86 -4.38
N GLY A 43 13.64 -8.47 -3.12
CA GLY A 43 14.90 -7.85 -2.71
C GLY A 43 15.98 -8.83 -2.25
N THR A 44 15.61 -10.03 -1.79
CA THR A 44 16.57 -11.05 -1.30
C THR A 44 16.27 -12.46 -1.80
N GLY A 45 15.08 -12.71 -2.36
CA GLY A 45 14.64 -14.05 -2.74
C GLY A 45 14.15 -14.89 -1.55
N ALA A 46 14.07 -14.29 -0.36
CA ALA A 46 13.61 -14.94 0.85
C ALA A 46 12.31 -14.30 1.35
N LEU A 47 11.57 -15.04 2.15
CA LEU A 47 10.38 -14.56 2.84
C LEU A 47 10.43 -15.04 4.29
N LEU A 48 10.32 -14.12 5.25
CA LEU A 48 10.41 -14.45 6.68
C LEU A 48 11.67 -15.26 7.06
N GLY A 49 12.77 -15.02 6.34
CA GLY A 49 14.05 -15.74 6.53
C GLY A 49 14.15 -17.10 5.82
N TYR A 50 13.08 -17.58 5.17
CA TYR A 50 13.12 -18.79 4.36
C TYR A 50 13.41 -18.44 2.89
N THR A 51 14.50 -18.99 2.34
CA THR A 51 14.85 -18.81 0.93
C THR A 51 13.83 -19.53 0.04
N LEU A 52 13.02 -18.78 -0.70
CA LEU A 52 12.03 -19.31 -1.65
C LEU A 52 12.59 -19.32 -3.07
N LEU A 53 13.33 -18.27 -3.43
CA LEU A 53 13.99 -18.11 -4.71
C LEU A 53 15.49 -18.19 -4.46
N LEU A 54 16.13 -19.22 -5.02
CA LEU A 54 17.55 -19.45 -4.81
C LEU A 54 18.36 -18.35 -5.55
N PRO A 55 19.10 -17.49 -4.83
CA PRO A 55 19.81 -16.40 -5.46
C PRO A 55 20.99 -16.91 -6.32
N VAL A 56 21.36 -16.18 -7.38
CA VAL A 56 22.53 -16.51 -8.22
C VAL A 56 23.81 -16.62 -7.39
N SER A 57 23.96 -15.79 -6.35
CA SER A 57 25.09 -15.84 -5.41
C SER A 57 25.22 -17.16 -4.64
N GLN A 58 24.15 -17.95 -4.56
CA GLN A 58 24.10 -19.27 -3.92
C GLN A 58 23.99 -20.41 -4.95
N GLY A 59 24.26 -20.13 -6.24
CA GLY A 59 24.16 -21.10 -7.33
C GLY A 59 22.75 -21.26 -7.92
N GLY A 60 21.84 -20.34 -7.60
CA GLY A 60 20.48 -20.30 -8.14
C GLY A 60 20.32 -19.49 -9.42
N TRP A 61 19.08 -19.14 -9.74
CA TRP A 61 18.70 -18.41 -10.96
C TRP A 61 18.12 -17.02 -10.69
N PHE A 62 17.82 -16.71 -9.43
CA PHE A 62 17.17 -15.46 -9.06
C PHE A 62 18.19 -14.35 -8.77
N GLU A 63 18.10 -13.22 -9.47
CA GLU A 63 18.94 -12.05 -9.21
C GLU A 63 18.16 -11.07 -8.32
N PRO A 64 18.58 -10.84 -7.06
CA PRO A 64 17.87 -9.95 -6.16
C PRO A 64 17.86 -8.51 -6.65
N MET A 65 16.71 -7.85 -6.58
CA MET A 65 16.58 -6.48 -7.03
C MET A 65 17.01 -5.50 -5.93
N GLY A 66 18.22 -4.94 -6.05
CA GLY A 66 18.78 -4.00 -5.08
C GLY A 66 17.89 -2.77 -4.81
N LEU A 67 17.13 -2.30 -5.82
CA LEU A 67 16.17 -1.20 -5.66
C LEU A 67 15.11 -1.50 -4.59
N MET A 68 14.71 -2.77 -4.44
CA MET A 68 13.66 -3.19 -3.53
C MET A 68 14.02 -3.03 -2.05
N GLN A 69 15.31 -2.96 -1.75
CA GLN A 69 15.83 -2.73 -0.40
C GLN A 69 15.79 -1.25 -0.01
N LEU A 70 15.84 -0.34 -0.99
CA LEU A 70 15.87 1.11 -0.76
C LEU A 70 14.47 1.66 -0.42
N ALA A 71 14.44 2.81 0.26
CA ALA A 71 13.19 3.50 0.61
C ALA A 71 12.26 3.81 -0.59
N PRO A 72 12.75 4.18 -1.79
CA PRO A 72 11.90 4.48 -2.95
C PRO A 72 10.98 3.33 -3.38
N ALA A 73 11.39 2.07 -3.19
CA ALA A 73 10.58 0.91 -3.57
C ALA A 73 9.23 0.85 -2.84
N GLY A 74 9.17 1.32 -1.58
CA GLY A 74 7.94 1.36 -0.81
C GLY A 74 6.86 2.22 -1.49
N PHE A 75 7.25 3.37 -2.05
CA PHE A 75 6.31 4.26 -2.75
C PHE A 75 5.75 3.61 -4.01
N PHE A 76 6.59 2.92 -4.79
CA PHE A 76 6.13 2.23 -6.00
C PHE A 76 5.16 1.11 -5.68
N ILE A 77 5.46 0.27 -4.68
CA ILE A 77 4.55 -0.82 -4.29
C ILE A 77 3.21 -0.27 -3.80
N ILE A 78 3.23 0.76 -2.94
CA ILE A 78 1.99 1.36 -2.43
C ILE A 78 1.20 2.00 -3.58
N ALA A 79 1.85 2.71 -4.50
CA ALA A 79 1.20 3.31 -5.65
C ALA A 79 0.55 2.25 -6.55
N LEU A 80 1.26 1.16 -6.85
CA LEU A 80 0.73 0.05 -7.63
C LEU A 80 -0.41 -0.68 -6.92
N LEU A 81 -0.33 -0.83 -5.59
CA LEU A 81 -1.38 -1.43 -4.77
C LEU A 81 -2.65 -0.57 -4.81
N ILE A 82 -2.53 0.74 -4.61
CA ILE A 82 -3.66 1.68 -4.70
C ILE A 82 -4.25 1.65 -6.11
N TRP A 83 -3.41 1.67 -7.14
CA TRP A 83 -3.85 1.58 -8.53
C TRP A 83 -4.59 0.27 -8.81
N ALA A 84 -4.07 -0.88 -8.38
CA ALA A 84 -4.70 -2.17 -8.57
C ALA A 84 -6.06 -2.25 -7.85
N ILE A 85 -6.18 -1.69 -6.64
CA ILE A 85 -7.45 -1.66 -5.92
C ILE A 85 -8.45 -0.75 -6.64
N ARG A 86 -8.04 0.47 -7.02
CA ARG A 86 -8.93 1.46 -7.67
C ARG A 86 -9.29 1.09 -9.12
N SER A 87 -8.47 0.30 -9.81
CA SER A 87 -8.80 -0.19 -11.15
C SER A 87 -9.87 -1.29 -11.11
N ILE A 88 -9.95 -2.05 -10.02
CA ILE A 88 -11.01 -3.04 -9.78
C ILE A 88 -12.25 -2.37 -9.18
N ARG A 89 -12.05 -1.45 -8.22
CA ARG A 89 -13.09 -0.69 -7.53
C ARG A 89 -13.17 0.73 -8.08
N THR A 90 -13.67 0.85 -9.29
CA THR A 90 -13.80 2.14 -9.96
C THR A 90 -14.76 3.08 -9.24
N GLU A 91 -15.62 2.58 -8.33
CA GLU A 91 -16.47 3.43 -7.48
C GLU A 91 -15.68 4.37 -6.56
N GLN A 92 -14.42 4.05 -6.27
CA GLN A 92 -13.53 4.87 -5.44
C GLN A 92 -12.77 5.91 -6.26
N VAL A 93 -12.87 5.90 -7.59
CA VAL A 93 -12.16 6.83 -8.46
C VAL A 93 -12.89 8.17 -8.44
N ASP A 94 -12.25 9.16 -7.82
CA ASP A 94 -12.78 10.52 -7.74
C ASP A 94 -13.04 11.09 -9.14
N ALA A 95 -14.17 11.77 -9.31
CA ALA A 95 -14.49 12.46 -10.54
C ALA A 95 -13.46 13.57 -10.80
N SER A 96 -13.09 13.79 -12.06
CA SER A 96 -12.21 14.89 -12.44
C SER A 96 -12.89 16.22 -12.13
N GLU A 97 -12.44 16.89 -11.06
CA GLU A 97 -12.97 18.18 -10.61
C GLU A 97 -12.78 19.29 -11.67
N PHE A 98 -11.75 19.16 -12.50
CA PHE A 98 -11.49 20.07 -13.62
C PHE A 98 -11.64 19.35 -14.95
N THR A 99 -12.83 19.45 -15.54
CA THR A 99 -12.98 19.30 -16.99
C THR A 99 -12.39 20.56 -17.61
N LEU A 100 -11.35 20.42 -18.43
CA LEU A 100 -10.79 21.55 -19.19
C LEU A 100 -11.92 22.14 -20.05
N SER A 101 -12.47 23.28 -19.64
CA SER A 101 -13.42 24.03 -20.47
C SER A 101 -12.77 24.25 -21.83
N PRO A 102 -13.36 23.76 -22.93
CA PRO A 102 -12.85 24.05 -24.24
C PRO A 102 -13.02 25.55 -24.45
N THR A 103 -11.92 26.28 -24.35
CA THR A 103 -11.74 27.49 -25.14
C THR A 103 -12.61 28.68 -24.68
N GLN A 104 -12.17 29.35 -23.61
CA GLN A 104 -12.26 30.82 -23.54
C GLN A 104 -11.20 31.47 -24.48
N VAL A 105 -10.98 30.91 -25.68
CA VAL A 105 -10.26 31.60 -26.76
C VAL A 105 -11.31 32.35 -27.56
N ARG A 106 -11.71 33.51 -27.02
CA ARG A 106 -12.45 34.49 -27.78
C ARG A 106 -11.74 35.83 -27.67
N ARG A 107 -10.73 36.03 -28.53
CA ARG A 107 -10.61 37.16 -29.47
C ARG A 107 -9.34 37.00 -30.29
#